data_AF-A0A929VMQ1-F1
#
_entry.id   AF-A0A929VMQ1-F1
#
_cell.length_a   1.000
_cell.length_b   1.000
_cell.length_c   1.000
_cell.angle_alpha   90.00
_cell.angle_beta   90.00
_cell.angle_gamma   90.00
#
_symmetry.space_group_name_H-M   'P 1'
#
loop_
_entity.id
_entity.type
_entity.pdbx_description
1 polymer ?
#
loop_
_entity_poly.entity_id
_entity_poly.type
_entity_poly.pdbx_seq_one_letter_code
_entity_poly.pdbx_strand_id
1 'polypeptide(L)'
;MKNKENNIIYVGKAVSLKNRVRQYFQSQTNMQAKVRAMVSHIEEFEYIVTDSEMEALILENNLIKEYKPPYNILLRDDKTYPYIKITILEDYPRVIKT
;
A
#
# COMPACT_ATOMS: atom_id res chain seq x y z
N MET A 1 -0.83 -4.85 7.83
CA MET A 1 -0.23 -4.80 9.19
C MET A 1 -1.33 -4.51 10.18
N LYS A 2 -1.35 -5.21 11.31
CA LYS A 2 -2.43 -5.13 12.29
C LYS A 2 -1.91 -4.78 13.69
N ASN A 3 -2.77 -4.15 14.48
CA ASN A 3 -2.53 -3.89 15.89
C ASN A 3 -3.05 -5.03 16.79
N LYS A 4 -2.89 -4.89 18.10
CA LYS A 4 -3.35 -5.84 19.13
C LYS A 4 -4.85 -6.15 19.12
N GLU A 5 -5.64 -5.29 18.52
CA GLU A 5 -7.10 -5.44 18.38
C GLU A 5 -7.47 -6.07 17.02
N ASN A 6 -6.49 -6.60 16.28
CA ASN A 6 -6.65 -7.18 14.95
C ASN A 6 -7.10 -6.16 13.88
N ASN A 7 -7.01 -4.85 14.17
CA ASN A 7 -7.38 -3.79 13.24
C ASN A 7 -6.25 -3.54 12.22
N ILE A 8 -6.61 -3.40 10.94
CA ILE A 8 -5.64 -3.06 9.88
C ILE A 8 -5.22 -1.60 10.04
N ILE A 9 -3.94 -1.38 10.38
CA ILE A 9 -3.39 -0.05 10.64
C ILE A 9 -2.58 0.51 9.47
N TYR A 10 -2.04 -0.37 8.62
CA TYR A 10 -1.29 0.00 7.41
C TYR A 10 -1.33 -1.11 6.34
N VAL A 11 -1.44 -0.70 5.09
CA VAL A 11 -1.34 -1.51 3.88
C VAL A 11 -0.26 -0.91 2.98
N GLY A 12 0.59 -1.75 2.39
CA GLY A 12 1.62 -1.29 1.45
C GLY A 12 2.05 -2.38 0.49
N LYS A 13 2.47 -1.99 -0.72
CA LYS A 13 3.05 -2.89 -1.73
C LYS A 13 4.58 -2.95 -1.64
N ALA A 14 5.15 -4.05 -2.11
CA ALA A 14 6.59 -4.20 -2.23
C ALA A 14 6.97 -5.20 -3.34
N VAL A 15 8.02 -4.88 -4.10
CA VAL A 15 8.65 -5.82 -5.04
C VAL A 15 9.29 -7.00 -4.28
N SER A 16 9.83 -6.73 -3.09
CA SER A 16 10.34 -7.75 -2.17
C SER A 16 9.77 -7.55 -0.78
N LEU A 17 8.84 -8.42 -0.39
CA LEU A 17 8.25 -8.43 0.96
C LEU A 17 9.33 -8.57 2.03
N LYS A 18 10.33 -9.44 1.81
CA LYS A 18 11.46 -9.64 2.74
C LYS A 18 12.18 -8.32 3.03
N ASN A 19 12.55 -7.57 1.99
CA ASN A 19 13.26 -6.30 2.17
C ASN A 19 12.37 -5.25 2.83
N ARG A 20 11.09 -5.20 2.45
CA ARG A 20 10.12 -4.26 3.01
C ARG A 20 9.92 -4.47 4.50
N VAL A 21 9.70 -5.73 4.91
CA VAL A 21 9.52 -6.08 6.32
C VAL A 21 10.82 -5.80 7.09
N ARG A 22 11.98 -6.18 6.55
CA ARG A 22 13.27 -5.95 7.19
C ARG A 22 13.54 -4.46 7.49
N GLN A 23 13.08 -3.53 6.65
CA GLN A 23 13.28 -2.10 6.88
C GLN A 23 12.62 -1.60 8.17
N TYR A 24 11.53 -2.21 8.63
CA TYR A 24 10.86 -1.83 9.87
C TYR A 24 11.60 -2.26 11.14
N PHE A 25 12.49 -3.25 11.02
CA PHE A 25 13.26 -3.80 12.14
C PHE A 25 14.74 -3.39 12.14
N GLN A 26 15.14 -2.50 11.23
CA GLN A 26 16.47 -1.91 11.24
C GLN A 26 16.57 -0.80 12.31
N SER A 27 17.78 -0.30 12.53
CA SER A 27 18.05 0.74 13.53
C SER A 27 17.07 1.92 13.42
N GLN A 28 16.45 2.25 14.55
CA GLN A 28 15.43 3.29 14.64
C GLN A 28 15.99 4.72 14.48
N THR A 29 17.31 4.89 14.59
CA THR A 29 17.99 6.20 14.56
C THR A 29 17.75 6.95 13.26
N ASN A 30 17.61 6.24 12.13
CA ASN A 30 17.38 6.83 10.80
C ASN A 30 15.93 6.73 10.32
N MET A 31 15.02 6.20 11.14
CA MET A 31 13.62 5.98 10.75
C MET A 31 12.80 7.26 10.98
N GLN A 32 11.88 7.60 10.07
CA GLN A 32 10.99 8.76 10.29
C GLN A 32 10.09 8.53 11.51
N ALA A 33 9.79 9.60 12.26
CA ALA A 33 8.98 9.52 13.49
C ALA A 33 7.61 8.85 13.28
N LYS A 34 6.94 9.17 12.16
CA LYS A 34 5.64 8.56 11.80
C LYS A 34 5.75 7.05 11.57
N VAL A 35 6.83 6.59 10.93
CA VAL A 35 7.07 5.17 10.70
C VAL A 35 7.40 4.47 12.01
N ARG A 36 8.21 5.06 12.89
CA ARG A 36 8.46 4.51 14.23
C ARG A 36 7.18 4.36 15.04
N ALA A 37 6.32 5.38 15.02
CA ALA A 37 5.02 5.33 15.68
C ALA A 37 4.11 4.25 15.08
N MET A 38 4.11 4.06 13.77
CA MET A 38 3.39 2.95 13.14
C MET A 38 3.93 1.60 13.63
N VAL A 39 5.25 1.42 13.57
CA VAL A 39 5.94 0.17 13.96
C VAL A 39 5.66 -0.21 15.42
N SER A 40 5.58 0.77 16.33
CA SER A 40 5.26 0.50 17.74
C SER A 40 3.83 0.01 17.98
N HIS A 41 2.93 0.09 16.99
CA HIS A 41 1.56 -0.41 17.07
C HIS A 41 1.33 -1.71 16.28
N ILE A 42 2.37 -2.27 15.65
CA ILE A 42 2.25 -3.51 14.89
C ILE A 42 2.39 -4.70 15.83
N GLU A 43 1.39 -5.57 15.84
CA GLU A 43 1.46 -6.90 16.46
C GLU A 43 1.57 -8.01 15.42
N GLU A 44 0.98 -7.81 14.23
CA GLU A 44 0.92 -8.84 13.20
C GLU A 44 1.12 -8.30 11.78
N PHE A 45 1.78 -9.12 10.95
CA PHE A 45 1.95 -8.90 9.52
C PHE A 45 1.23 -9.98 8.73
N GLU A 46 0.29 -9.55 7.89
CA GLU A 46 -0.30 -10.37 6.84
C GLU A 46 0.23 -9.91 5.47
N TYR A 47 0.35 -10.85 4.55
CA TYR A 47 0.80 -10.58 3.19
C TYR A 47 0.04 -11.43 2.17
N ILE A 48 -0.14 -10.86 0.99
CA ILE A 48 -0.71 -11.53 -0.18
C ILE A 48 0.34 -11.45 -1.27
N VAL A 49 0.73 -12.60 -1.83
CA VAL A 49 1.64 -12.66 -2.96
C VAL A 49 0.84 -12.45 -4.24
N THR A 50 1.35 -11.61 -5.14
CA THR A 50 0.75 -11.32 -6.44
C THR A 50 1.74 -11.68 -7.55
N ASP A 51 1.23 -11.91 -8.77
CA ASP A 51 2.05 -12.38 -9.88
C ASP A 51 2.80 -11.23 -10.58
N SER A 52 2.35 -9.99 -10.36
CA SER A 52 3.01 -8.80 -10.89
C SER A 52 3.01 -7.62 -9.92
N GLU A 53 3.88 -6.65 -10.18
CA GLU A 53 3.88 -5.36 -9.45
C GLU A 53 2.59 -4.56 -9.70
N MET A 54 2.00 -4.70 -10.89
CA MET A 54 0.75 -4.02 -11.25
C MET A 54 -0.43 -4.56 -10.44
N GLU A 55 -0.52 -5.88 -10.25
CA GLU A 55 -1.52 -6.50 -9.38
C GLU A 55 -1.34 -6.08 -7.93
N ALA A 56 -0.11 -6.08 -7.41
CA ALA A 56 0.18 -5.62 -6.05
C ALA A 56 -0.31 -4.18 -5.82
N LEU A 57 -0.13 -3.31 -6.83
CA LEU A 57 -0.58 -1.93 -6.79
C LEU A 57 -2.12 -1.82 -6.77
N ILE A 58 -2.80 -2.58 -7.63
CA ILE A 58 -4.27 -2.59 -7.69
C ILE A 58 -4.84 -3.11 -6.36
N LEU A 59 -4.29 -4.20 -5.84
CA LEU A 59 -4.70 -4.80 -4.59
C LEU A 59 -4.46 -3.85 -3.40
N GLU A 60 -3.28 -3.24 -3.30
CA GLU A 60 -2.98 -2.21 -2.30
C GLU A 60 -4.04 -1.09 -2.33
N ASN A 61 -4.34 -0.57 -3.51
CA ASN A 61 -5.30 0.53 -3.67
C ASN A 61 -6.71 0.12 -3.19
N ASN A 62 -7.16 -1.08 -3.54
CA ASN A 62 -8.45 -1.61 -3.12
C ASN A 62 -8.52 -1.77 -1.60
N LEU A 63 -7.49 -2.37 -0.99
CA LEU A 63 -7.42 -2.57 0.46
C LEU A 63 -7.34 -1.24 1.24
N ILE A 64 -6.61 -0.24 0.73
CA ILE A 64 -6.58 1.09 1.35
C ILE A 64 -7.95 1.75 1.28
N LYS A 65 -8.67 1.64 0.15
CA LYS A 65 -10.02 2.20 0.00
C LYS A 65 -11.05 1.52 0.90
N GLU A 66 -10.95 0.20 1.02
CA GLU A 66 -11.84 -0.63 1.85
C GLU A 66 -11.63 -0.35 3.34
N TYR A 67 -10.39 -0.46 3.83
CA TYR A 67 -10.10 -0.40 5.26
C TYR A 67 -9.76 0.99 5.79
N LYS A 68 -9.43 1.94 4.91
CA LYS A 68 -8.97 3.30 5.23
C LYS A 68 -8.01 3.35 6.42
N PRO A 69 -6.88 2.63 6.37
CA PRO A 69 -6.03 2.47 7.54
C PRO A 69 -5.45 3.82 8.01
N PRO A 70 -5.38 4.07 9.33
CA PRO A 70 -4.96 5.37 9.88
C PRO A 70 -3.57 5.80 9.40
N TYR A 71 -2.60 4.88 9.35
CA TYR A 71 -1.25 5.23 8.92
C TYR A 71 -1.14 5.42 7.40
N ASN A 72 -2.04 4.88 6.58
CA ASN A 72 -2.05 5.19 5.14
C ASN A 72 -2.50 6.63 4.85
N ILE A 73 -3.35 7.21 5.71
CA ILE A 73 -3.77 8.62 5.60
C ILE A 73 -2.62 9.53 6.07
N LEU A 74 -2.01 9.21 7.22
CA LEU A 74 -0.93 10.00 7.81
C LEU A 74 0.39 9.94 7.02
N LEU A 75 0.58 8.87 6.25
CA LEU A 75 1.73 8.60 5.38
C LEU A 75 1.37 8.78 3.89
N ARG A 76 0.22 9.37 3.57
CA ARG A 76 -0.18 9.61 2.18
C ARG A 76 0.79 10.60 1.55
N ASP A 77 1.59 10.09 0.62
CA ASP A 77 2.32 10.88 -0.36
C ASP A 77 1.36 11.07 -1.55
N ASP A 78 1.33 12.24 -2.19
CA ASP A 78 0.35 12.60 -3.24
C ASP A 78 0.55 11.85 -4.58
N LYS A 79 1.14 10.64 -4.52
CA LYS A 79 1.46 9.80 -5.67
C LYS A 79 0.23 8.99 -6.08
N THR A 80 -0.70 9.68 -6.73
CA THR A 80 -1.73 9.02 -7.53
C THR A 80 -1.07 8.62 -8.85
N TYR A 81 -0.98 7.32 -9.14
CA TYR A 81 -0.45 6.88 -10.43
C TYR A 81 -1.47 7.18 -11.53
N PRO A 82 -1.12 7.97 -12.55
CA PRO A 82 -2.04 8.24 -13.64
C PRO A 82 -2.23 6.96 -14.45
N TYR A 83 -3.48 6.53 -14.60
CA TYR A 83 -3.81 5.47 -15.55
C TYR A 83 -4.75 6.01 -16.61
N ILE A 84 -4.68 5.39 -17.77
CA ILE A 84 -5.46 5.73 -18.94
C ILE A 84 -6.28 4.51 -19.29
N LYS A 85 -7.60 4.66 -19.34
CA LYS A 85 -8.51 3.64 -19.87
C LYS A 85 -8.66 3.86 -21.37
N ILE A 86 -8.45 2.81 -22.15
CA ILE A 86 -8.76 2.78 -23.59
C ILE A 86 -10.05 1.97 -23.77
N THR A 87 -11.11 2.59 -24.30
CA THR A 87 -12.32 1.84 -24.69
C THR A 87 -12.04 1.09 -25.99
N ILE A 88 -12.33 -0.20 -26.03
CA ILE A 88 -12.09 -1.05 -27.22
C ILE A 88 -13.37 -1.67 -27.79
N LEU A 89 -14.53 -1.38 -27.17
CA LEU A 89 -15.84 -1.93 -27.52
C LEU A 89 -16.71 -0.93 -28.30
N GLU A 90 -16.20 0.26 -28.59
CA GLU A 90 -16.86 1.30 -29.38
C GLU A 90 -16.24 1.36 -30.79
N ASP A 91 -16.98 1.90 -31.77
CA ASP A 91 -16.52 2.02 -33.17
C ASP A 91 -15.16 2.74 -33.30
N TYR A 92 -14.85 3.63 -32.36
CA TYR A 92 -13.57 4.33 -32.28
C TYR A 92 -13.04 4.28 -30.84
N PRO A 93 -11.81 3.80 -30.60
CA PRO A 93 -11.23 3.78 -29.25
C PRO A 93 -11.10 5.16 -28.63
N ARG A 94 -11.47 5.30 -27.36
CA ARG A 94 -11.37 6.55 -26.61
C ARG A 94 -10.40 6.42 -25.45
N VAL A 95 -9.61 7.49 -25.27
CA VAL A 95 -8.61 7.62 -24.21
C VAL A 95 -9.24 8.42 -23.06
N ILE A 96 -9.39 7.79 -21.90
CA ILE A 96 -10.00 8.40 -20.71
C ILE A 96 -8.94 8.48 -19.61
N LYS A 97 -8.69 9.69 -19.09
CA LYS A 97 -7.86 9.93 -17.91
C LYS A 97 -8.72 9.77 -16.66
N THR A 98 -8.28 8.99 -15.67
CA THR A 98 -8.99 8.81 -14.39
C THR A 98 -8.04 8.97 -13.22
#